data_AF-A0A351XNH8-F1
#
_entry.id   AF-A0A351XNH8-F1
#
_cell.length_a   1.000
_cell.length_b   1.000
_cell.length_c   1.000
_cell.angle_alpha   90.00
_cell.angle_beta   90.00
_cell.angle_gamma   90.00
#
_symmetry.space_group_name_H-M   'P 1'
#
loop_
_entity.id
_entity.type
_entity.pdbx_description
1 polymer ?
#
loop_
_entity_poly.entity_id
_entity_poly.type
_entity_poly.pdbx_seq_one_letter_code
_entity_poly.pdbx_strand_id
1 'polypeptide(L)' 'MARDMTPVLKRCRSLGIDPAFMGIDKKSNRNARAGRKQSEYGLQLKEK' A
#
# COMPACT_ATOMS: atom_id res chain seq x y z
N MET A 1 3.61 14.86 16.65
CA MET A 1 2.93 13.94 15.71
C MET A 1 3.83 12.73 15.49
N ALA A 2 3.31 11.52 15.68
CA ALA A 2 4.06 10.31 15.36
C ALA A 2 4.13 10.15 13.83
N ARG A 3 5.32 9.84 13.30
CA ARG A 3 5.52 9.49 11.89
C ARG A 3 5.36 7.99 11.72
N ASP A 4 4.69 7.57 10.66
CA ASP A 4 4.58 6.16 10.32
C ASP A 4 5.91 5.64 9.79
N MET A 5 6.63 4.88 10.62
CA MET A 5 7.93 4.28 10.32
C MET A 5 7.81 2.86 9.74
N THR A 6 6.61 2.44 9.32
CA THR A 6 6.44 1.11 8.72
C THR A 6 7.16 1.00 7.37
N PRO A 7 7.59 -0.22 6.97
CA PRO A 7 8.33 -0.41 5.72
C PRO A 7 7.55 0.08 4.49
N VAL A 8 8.13 1.03 3.76
CA VAL A 8 7.50 1.70 2.61
C VAL A 8 7.08 0.72 1.51
N LEU A 9 7.90 -0.28 1.20
CA LEU A 9 7.57 -1.31 0.20
C LEU A 9 6.35 -2.16 0.59
N LYS A 10 6.12 -2.34 1.89
CA LYS A 10 4.93 -3.07 2.39
C LYS A 10 3.68 -2.22 2.18
N ARG A 11 3.75 -0.91 2.43
CA ARG A 11 2.67 0.06 2.22
C ARG A 11 2.33 0.23 0.73
N CYS A 12 3.34 0.42 -0.12
CA CYS A 12 3.19 0.52 -1.57
C CYS A 12 2.45 -0.70 -2.12
N ARG A 13 2.84 -1.91 -1.70
CA ARG A 13 2.17 -3.16 -2.10
C ARG A 13 0.73 -3.28 -1.60
N SER A 14 0.41 -2.81 -0.39
CA SER A 14 -0.97 -2.87 0.11
C SER A 14 -1.90 -1.87 -0.57
N LEU A 15 -1.36 -0.72 -0.97
CA LEU A 15 -2.10 0.37 -1.60
C LEU A 15 -2.11 0.28 -3.13
N GLY A 16 -1.22 -0.52 -3.73
CA GLY A 16 -1.09 -0.61 -5.19
C GLY A 16 -0.35 0.59 -5.81
N ILE A 17 0.42 1.33 -5.01
CA ILE A 17 1.16 2.52 -5.44
C ILE A 17 2.59 2.13 -5.81
N ASP A 18 3.17 2.78 -6.83
CA ASP A 18 4.56 2.59 -7.19
C ASP A 18 5.51 3.19 -6.12
N PRO A 19 6.51 2.45 -5.62
CA PRO A 19 7.54 2.96 -4.72
C PRO A 19 8.21 4.28 -5.16
N ALA A 20 8.26 4.56 -6.47
CA ALA A 20 8.81 5.79 -7.02
C ALA A 20 8.09 7.05 -6.50
N PHE A 21 6.78 6.99 -6.26
CA PHE A 21 6.02 8.10 -5.67
C PHE A 21 6.42 8.39 -4.22
N MET A 22 7.01 7.41 -3.54
CA MET A 22 7.55 7.56 -2.18
C MET A 22 9.06 7.81 -2.18
N GLY A 23 9.67 8.09 -3.35
CA GLY A 23 11.09 8.42 -3.48
C GLY A 23 12.03 7.23 -3.36
N ILE A 24 11.53 6.00 -3.58
CA ILE A 24 12.33 4.76 -3.49
C ILE A 24 12.36 4.07 -4.86
N ASP A 25 13.57 3.82 -5.38
CA ASP A 25 13.77 3.10 -6.65
C ASP A 25 13.62 1.57 -6.52
N LYS A 26 13.64 1.05 -5.28
CA LYS A 26 13.59 -0.38 -5.00
C LYS A 26 12.21 -0.96 -5.31
N LYS A 27 12.15 -2.00 -6.15
CA LYS A 27 10.92 -2.74 -6.47
C LYS A 27 10.77 -4.00 -5.61
N SER A 28 9.53 -4.38 -5.31
CA SER A 28 9.23 -5.63 -4.61
C SER A 28 8.70 -6.67 -5.59
N ASN A 29 9.29 -7.87 -5.61
CA ASN A 29 8.84 -8.99 -6.46
C ASN A 29 7.64 -9.77 -5.86
N ARG A 30 6.96 -9.22 -4.85
CA ARG A 30 5.89 -9.91 -4.11
C ARG A 30 4.53 -9.29 -4.40
N ASN A 31 3.54 -10.13 -4.70
CA ASN A 31 2.16 -9.70 -4.92
C ASN A 31 1.41 -9.44 -3.61
N ALA A 32 0.40 -8.57 -3.66
CA ALA A 32 -0.55 -8.39 -2.57
C ALA A 32 -1.43 -9.64 -2.42
N ARG A 33 -1.71 -10.07 -1.18
CA ARG A 33 -2.64 -11.20 -0.96
C ARG A 33 -4.06 -10.74 -1.28
N ALA A 34 -4.72 -11.44 -2.20
CA ALA A 34 -6.14 -11.24 -2.46
C ALA A 34 -6.95 -11.75 -1.26
N GLY A 35 -7.69 -10.85 -0.62
CA GLY A 35 -8.66 -11.17 0.43
C GLY A 35 -10.04 -11.44 -0.16
N ARG A 36 -11.05 -11.51 0.72
CA ARG A 36 -12.46 -11.52 0.31
C ARG A 36 -12.82 -10.22 -0.44
N LYS A 37 -13.92 -10.27 -1.20
CA LYS A 37 -14.49 -9.10 -1.90
C LYS A 37 -14.65 -7.94 -0.90
N GLN A 38 -14.05 -6.80 -1.22
CA GLN A 38 -14.13 -5.62 -0.35
C GLN A 38 -15.52 -4.99 -0.44
N SER A 39 -16.02 -4.51 0.69
CA SER A 39 -17.22 -3.68 0.72
C SER A 39 -16.93 -2.30 0.13
N GLU A 40 -17.98 -1.59 -0.27
CA GLU A 40 -17.87 -0.23 -0.79
C GLU A 40 -17.16 0.71 0.19
N TYR A 41 -17.52 0.65 1.48
CA TYR A 41 -16.81 1.39 2.54
C TYR A 41 -15.33 0.98 2.67
N GLY A 42 -15.01 -0.29 2.47
CA GLY A 42 -13.63 -0.79 2.49
C GLY A 42 -12.77 -0.25 1.34
N LEU A 43 -13.39 0.15 0.23
CA LEU A 43 -12.71 0.82 -0.88
C LEU A 43 -12.49 2.30 -0.55
N GLN A 44 -13.51 3.00 -0.04
CA GLN A 44 -13.39 4.41 0.35
C GLN A 44 -12.27 4.64 1.39
N LEU A 45 -12.13 3.72 2.35
CA LEU A 45 -11.06 3.79 3.36
C LEU A 45 -9.65 3.63 2.78
N LYS A 46 -9.49 3.03 1.60
CA LYS A 46 -8.18 2.91 0.94
C LYS A 46 -7.76 4.17 0.20
N GLU A 47 -8.74 4.96 -0.25
CA GLU A 47 -8.50 6.17 -1.03
C GLU A 47 -8.29 7.41 -0.14
N LYS A 48 -8.84 7.39 1.08
CA LYS A 48 -8.67 8.45 2.09
C LYS A 48 -7.27 8.47 2.70
#